data_AF-A0A661CXQ5-F1
#
_entry.id   AF-A0A661CXQ5-F1
#
_cell.length_a   1.000
_cell.length_b   1.000
_cell.length_c   1.000
_cell.angle_alpha   90.00
_cell.angle_beta   90.00
_cell.angle_gamma   90.00
#
_symmetry.space_group_name_H-M   'P 1'
#
loop_
_entity.id
_entity.type
_entity.pdbx_description
1 polymer ?
#
loop_
_entity_poly.entity_id
_entity_poly.type
_entity_poly.pdbx_seq_one_letter_code
_entity_poly.pdbx_strand_id
1 'polypeptide(L)' 'MQDVFLNGDFLPAEQAKVSVFDRGFLLGDGVYEVIPVYAGKCFQLTGHLIRLQASLDGVRMKNP' A
#
# COMPACT_ATOMS: atom_id res chain seq x y z
N MET A 1 1.16 -19.27 -5.73
CA MET A 1 -0.04 -18.52 -5.30
C MET A 1 0.48 -17.25 -4.67
N GLN A 2 0.11 -16.08 -5.21
CA GLN A 2 0.50 -14.80 -4.62
C GLN A 2 -0.61 -14.39 -3.67
N ASP A 3 -0.29 -14.26 -2.40
CA ASP A 3 -1.22 -13.76 -1.39
C ASP A 3 -1.12 -12.23 -1.34
N VAL A 4 -2.25 -11.56 -1.19
CA VAL A 4 -2.37 -10.10 -1.06
C VAL A 4 -2.97 -9.79 0.30
N PHE A 5 -2.31 -8.91 1.05
CA PHE A 5 -2.87 -8.35 2.28
C PHE A 5 -3.80 -7.18 1.93
N LEU A 6 -5.06 -7.27 2.31
CA LEU A 6 -6.07 -6.23 2.07
C LEU A 6 -6.93 -6.06 3.32
N ASN A 7 -6.87 -4.87 3.93
CA ASN A 7 -7.72 -4.46 5.07
C ASN A 7 -7.75 -5.43 6.27
N GLY A 8 -6.64 -6.09 6.58
CA GLY A 8 -6.51 -6.98 7.74
C GLY A 8 -6.44 -8.47 7.38
N ASP A 9 -6.81 -8.84 6.15
CA ASP A 9 -6.88 -10.23 5.71
C ASP A 9 -5.87 -10.55 4.61
N PHE A 10 -5.35 -11.79 4.60
CA PHE A 10 -4.59 -12.34 3.48
C PHE A 10 -5.56 -13.08 2.54
N LEU A 11 -5.55 -12.69 1.26
CA LEU A 11 -6.44 -13.23 0.23
C LEU A 11 -5.60 -13.75 -0.95
N PRO A 12 -6.06 -14.79 -1.67
CA PRO A 12 -5.52 -15.09 -3.00
C PRO A 12 -5.64 -13.88 -3.92
N ALA A 13 -4.61 -13.56 -4.71
CA ALA A 13 -4.58 -12.37 -5.56
C ALA A 13 -5.83 -12.19 -6.45
N GLU A 14 -6.41 -13.28 -6.96
CA GLU A 14 -7.63 -13.29 -7.78
C GLU A 14 -8.90 -12.84 -7.04
N GLN A 15 -8.88 -12.87 -5.70
CA GLN A 15 -9.97 -12.43 -4.83
C GLN A 15 -9.73 -11.03 -4.26
N ALA A 16 -8.50 -10.52 -4.28
CA ALA A 16 -8.17 -9.20 -3.79
C ALA A 16 -8.76 -8.11 -4.70
N LYS A 17 -9.85 -7.48 -4.26
CA LYS A 17 -10.61 -6.50 -5.03
C LYS A 17 -10.92 -5.29 -4.17
N VAL A 18 -10.86 -4.11 -4.77
CA VAL A 18 -11.37 -2.87 -4.19
C VAL A 18 -12.71 -2.50 -4.82
N SER A 19 -13.50 -1.68 -4.14
CA SER A 19 -14.75 -1.15 -4.70
C SER A 19 -14.47 -0.29 -5.93
N VAL A 20 -15.33 -0.36 -6.94
CA VAL A 20 -15.29 0.58 -8.07
C VAL A 20 -15.61 2.02 -7.64
N PHE A 21 -16.17 2.20 -6.45
CA PHE A 21 -16.42 3.52 -5.83
C PHE A 21 -15.29 4.00 -4.92
N ASP A 22 -14.21 3.23 -4.79
CA ASP A 22 -13.02 3.66 -4.05
C ASP A 22 -12.43 4.91 -4.72
N ARG A 23 -12.14 5.96 -3.95
CA ARG A 23 -11.58 7.22 -4.48
C ARG A 23 -10.18 7.02 -5.05
N GLY A 24 -9.40 6.10 -4.50
CA GLY A 24 -8.12 5.68 -5.04
C GLY A 24 -8.27 5.09 -6.44
N PHE A 25 -9.33 4.31 -6.68
CA PHE A 25 -9.64 3.78 -8.01
C PHE A 25 -10.21 4.84 -8.97
N LEU A 26 -11.19 5.63 -8.52
CA LEU A 26 -11.89 6.60 -9.38
C LEU A 26 -11.03 7.82 -9.76
N LEU A 27 -10.22 8.31 -8.82
CA LEU A 27 -9.57 9.61 -8.91
C LEU A 27 -8.05 9.55 -8.76
N GLY A 28 -7.50 8.36 -8.49
CA GLY A 28 -6.09 8.23 -8.11
C GLY A 28 -5.77 8.85 -6.74
N ASP A 29 -6.79 9.02 -5.88
CA ASP A 29 -6.66 9.62 -4.55
C ASP A 29 -6.10 8.58 -3.55
N GLY A 30 -4.81 8.32 -3.66
CA GLY A 30 -4.07 7.35 -2.86
C GLY A 30 -2.56 7.52 -2.98
N VAL A 31 -1.81 6.85 -2.11
CA VAL A 31 -0.35 6.82 -2.12
C VAL A 31 0.13 5.36 -2.14
N TYR A 32 1.32 5.11 -2.67
CA TYR A 32 1.89 3.76 -2.71
C TYR A 32 3.40 3.79 -2.42
N GLU A 33 3.91 2.62 -2.05
CA GLU A 33 5.35 2.36 -1.89
C GLU A 33 5.74 1.03 -2.53
N VAL A 34 7.03 0.89 -2.83
CA VAL A 34 7.63 -0.36 -3.30
C VAL A 34 8.88 -0.62 -2.49
N ILE A 35 8.91 -1.72 -1.74
CA ILE A 35 10.01 -2.07 -0.84
C ILE A 35 10.66 -3.38 -1.32
N PRO A 36 11.89 -3.34 -1.86
CA PRO A 36 12.61 -4.55 -2.25
C PRO A 36 12.95 -5.43 -1.04
N VAL A 37 12.90 -6.75 -1.23
CA VAL A 37 13.32 -7.73 -0.22
C VAL A 37 14.48 -8.55 -0.78
N TYR A 38 15.62 -8.51 -0.09
CA TYR A 38 16.79 -9.31 -0.43
C TYR A 38 17.13 -10.24 0.72
N ALA A 39 17.25 -11.55 0.43
CA ALA A 39 17.56 -12.57 1.45
C ALA A 39 16.68 -12.47 2.71
N GLY A 40 15.38 -12.23 2.51
CA GLY A 40 14.40 -12.11 3.60
C GLY A 40 14.45 -10.80 4.39
N LYS A 41 15.22 -9.80 3.95
CA LYS A 41 15.32 -8.49 4.60
C LYS A 41 14.80 -7.38 3.68
N CYS A 42 13.93 -6.54 4.22
CA CYS A 42 13.47 -5.33 3.53
C CYS A 42 14.62 -4.34 3.39
N PHE A 43 14.90 -3.89 2.17
CA PHE A 43 15.89 -2.86 1.90
C PHE A 43 15.33 -1.49 2.26
N GLN A 44 16.06 -0.72 3.09
CA GLN A 44 15.71 0.66 3.45
C GLN A 44 14.27 0.85 3.99
N LEU A 45 13.72 -0.13 4.70
CA LEU A 45 12.33 -0.12 5.19
C LEU A 45 11.94 1.20 5.86
N THR A 46 12.76 1.68 6.80
CA THR A 46 12.50 2.96 7.50
C THR A 46 12.40 4.14 6.54
N GLY A 47 13.26 4.20 5.52
CA GLY A 47 13.22 5.28 4.52
C GLY A 47 11.93 5.25 3.69
N HIS A 48 11.47 4.06 3.29
CA HIS A 48 10.19 3.89 2.59
C HIS A 48 9.00 4.31 3.46
N LEU A 49 8.98 3.94 4.75
CA LEU A 49 7.90 4.31 5.67
C LEU A 49 7.86 5.82 5.95
N ILE A 50 9.01 6.47 6.07
CA ILE A 50 9.09 7.94 6.19
C ILE A 50 8.52 8.62 4.94
N ARG A 51 8.87 8.12 3.75
CA ARG A 51 8.36 8.68 2.49
C ARG A 51 6.86 8.43 2.31
N LEU A 52 6.36 7.27 2.74
CA LEU A 52 4.92 6.98 2.77
C LEU A 52 4.18 8.01 3.63
N GLN A 53 4.64 8.25 4.86
CA GLN A 53 4.02 9.24 5.74
C GLN A 53 4.08 10.66 5.15
N ALA A 54 5.23 11.08 4.61
CA ALA A 54 5.34 12.37 3.94
C ALA A 54 4.39 12.51 2.73
N SER A 55 4.14 11.41 2.00
CA SER A 55 3.22 11.39 0.87
C SER A 55 1.77 11.50 1.34
N LEU A 56 1.39 10.78 2.41
CA LEU A 56 0.09 10.90 3.08
C LEU A 56 -0.16 12.33 3.54
N ASP A 57 0.82 12.94 4.22
CA ASP A 57 0.74 14.32 4.69
C ASP A 57 0.57 15.31 3.52
N GLY A 58 1.31 15.10 2.43
CA GLY A 58 1.28 15.94 1.22
C GLY A 58 -0.09 15.96 0.53
N VAL A 59 -0.83 14.86 0.58
CA VAL A 59 -2.21 14.77 0.05
C VAL A 59 -3.29 14.97 1.12
N ARG A 60 -2.89 15.25 2.38
CA ARG A 60 -3.78 15.44 3.54
C ARG A 60 -4.63 14.19 3.84
N MET A 61 -4.06 13.01 3.65
CA MET A 61 -4.66 11.72 3.99
C MET A 61 -4.14 11.23 5.33
N LYS A 62 -5.04 10.80 6.23
CA LYS A 62 -4.62 10.23 7.52
C LYS A 62 -4.22 8.78 7.33
N ASN A 63 -3.13 8.39 7.99
CA ASN A 63 -2.78 6.98 8.15
C ASN A 63 -3.81 6.34 9.10
N PRO A 64 -4.54 5.29 8.66
CA PRO A 64 -5.58 4.64 9.47
C PRO A 64 -5.06 3.95 10.73
#